data_AF-A0A7S3N1M9-F1
#
_entry.id   AF-A0A7S3N1M9-F1
#
_cell.length_a   1.000
_cell.length_b   1.000
_cell.length_c   1.000
_cell.angle_alpha   90.00
_cell.angle_beta   90.00
_cell.angle_gamma   90.00
#
_symmetry.space_group_name_H-M   'P 1'
#
loop_
_entity.id
_entity.type
_entity.pdbx_description
1 polymer ?
#
loop_
_entity_poly.entity_id
_entity_poly.type
_entity_poly.pdbx_seq_one_letter_code
_entity_poly.pdbx_strand_id
1 'polypeptide(L)'
;MVFDVTKLIADNSANPLCDPIVLAAGSDITHWFHPESREPKKVIDRQSGLEAFFCPTGRYLHIPPENPNSDTAKECAPFEIPWWRDTDKYMIGRLTKKIRKIQ
;
A
#
# COMPACT_ATOMS: atom_id res chain seq x y z
N MET A 1 1.78 -12.66 -1.80
CA MET A 1 0.37 -12.89 -2.23
C MET A 1 0.11 -11.99 -3.42
N VAL A 2 -0.93 -12.23 -4.21
CA VAL A 2 -1.31 -11.34 -5.31
C VAL A 2 -2.59 -10.62 -4.91
N PHE A 3 -2.54 -9.30 -4.94
CA PHE A 3 -3.66 -8.42 -4.63
C PHE A 3 -4.08 -7.67 -5.89
N ASP A 4 -5.38 -7.61 -6.15
CA ASP A 4 -5.98 -6.80 -7.20
C ASP A 4 -6.62 -5.55 -6.58
N VAL A 5 -5.89 -4.44 -6.69
CA VAL A 5 -6.31 -3.13 -6.20
C VAL A 5 -6.90 -2.26 -7.31
N THR A 6 -7.21 -2.84 -8.48
CA THR A 6 -7.76 -2.10 -9.63
C THR A 6 -9.08 -1.41 -9.28
N LYS A 7 -9.97 -2.11 -8.55
CA LYS A 7 -11.24 -1.51 -8.07
C LYS A 7 -10.99 -0.35 -7.12
N LEU A 8 -10.07 -0.53 -6.19
CA LEU A 8 -9.71 0.49 -5.20
C LEU A 8 -9.21 1.78 -5.87
N ILE A 9 -8.36 1.64 -6.90
CA ILE A 9 -7.84 2.76 -7.69
C ILE A 9 -8.96 3.38 -8.52
N ALA A 10 -9.86 2.59 -9.11
CA ALA A 10 -10.98 3.11 -9.89
C ALA A 10 -11.93 3.98 -9.03
N ASP A 11 -12.23 3.55 -7.80
CA ASP A 11 -13.04 4.32 -6.85
C ASP A 11 -12.32 5.60 -6.36
N ASN A 12 -10.98 5.60 -6.34
CA ASN A 12 -10.15 6.69 -5.82
C ASN A 12 -9.28 7.36 -6.89
N SER A 13 -9.66 7.26 -8.17
CA SER A 13 -8.80 7.67 -9.29
C SER A 13 -8.50 9.16 -9.34
N ALA A 14 -9.30 9.96 -8.62
CA ALA A 14 -9.09 11.39 -8.45
C ALA A 14 -7.98 11.73 -7.42
N ASN A 15 -7.54 10.77 -6.61
CA ASN A 15 -6.56 10.98 -5.56
C ASN A 15 -5.13 10.66 -6.06
N PRO A 16 -4.15 11.58 -5.88
CA PRO A 16 -2.76 11.36 -6.27
C PRO A 16 -2.07 10.23 -5.46
N LEU A 17 -2.67 9.80 -4.35
CA LEU A 17 -2.21 8.67 -3.55
C LEU A 17 -2.33 7.32 -4.27
N CYS A 18 -3.06 7.27 -5.40
CA CYS A 18 -3.14 6.09 -6.25
C CYS A 18 -1.89 5.94 -7.15
N ASP A 19 -1.22 7.03 -7.50
CA ASP A 19 -0.04 7.02 -8.38
C ASP A 19 1.06 6.04 -7.92
N PRO A 20 1.52 6.03 -6.65
CA PRO A 20 2.55 5.09 -6.22
C PRO A 20 2.12 3.63 -6.30
N ILE A 21 0.83 3.33 -6.12
CA ILE A 21 0.28 1.98 -6.26
C ILE A 21 0.24 1.57 -7.73
N VAL A 22 -0.17 2.48 -8.61
CA VAL A 22 -0.21 2.27 -10.07
C VAL A 22 1.21 2.08 -10.62
N LEU A 23 2.17 2.89 -10.17
CA LEU A 23 3.58 2.78 -10.55
C LEU A 23 4.21 1.45 -10.11
N ALA A 24 3.82 0.95 -8.93
CA ALA A 24 4.26 -0.35 -8.44
C ALA A 24 3.43 -1.52 -8.98
N ALA A 25 2.38 -1.26 -9.77
CA ALA A 25 1.53 -2.31 -10.32
C ALA A 25 2.34 -3.23 -11.24
N GLY A 26 2.17 -4.55 -11.06
CA GLY A 26 2.97 -5.56 -11.77
C GLY A 26 4.38 -5.77 -11.20
N SER A 27 4.80 -5.01 -10.19
CA SER A 27 6.05 -5.21 -9.45
C SER A 27 5.83 -5.86 -8.07
N ASP A 28 6.91 -6.29 -7.43
CA ASP A 28 6.85 -6.81 -6.06
C ASP A 28 6.89 -5.67 -5.03
N ILE A 29 5.79 -5.52 -4.28
CA ILE A 29 5.69 -4.60 -3.14
C ILE A 29 5.90 -5.28 -1.80
N THR A 30 6.37 -6.54 -1.77
CA THR A 30 6.59 -7.29 -0.53
C THR A 30 7.55 -6.55 0.41
N HIS A 31 8.50 -5.81 -0.15
CA HIS A 31 9.46 -5.02 0.60
C HIS A 31 8.86 -3.83 1.39
N TRP A 32 7.65 -3.36 1.02
CA TRP A 32 6.95 -2.26 1.72
C TRP A 32 6.36 -2.70 3.06
N PHE A 33 6.02 -3.99 3.17
CA PHE A 33 5.33 -4.55 4.32
C PHE A 33 6.26 -5.39 5.19
N HIS A 34 5.95 -5.49 6.47
CA HIS A 34 6.57 -6.45 7.36
C HIS A 34 6.04 -7.87 7.07
N PRO A 35 6.91 -8.89 7.00
CA PRO A 35 6.51 -10.25 6.65
C PRO A 35 5.59 -10.90 7.69
N GLU A 36 5.67 -10.48 8.97
CA GLU A 36 4.89 -11.04 10.06
C GLU A 36 3.60 -10.27 10.32
N SER A 37 3.69 -8.95 10.57
CA SER A 37 2.51 -8.13 10.86
C SER A 37 1.66 -7.83 9.61
N ARG A 38 2.24 -7.97 8.41
CA ARG A 38 1.64 -7.51 7.14
C ARG A 38 1.28 -6.03 7.14
N GLU A 39 1.89 -5.27 8.04
CA GLU A 39 1.73 -3.83 8.11
C GLU A 39 2.85 -3.13 7.33
N PRO A 40 2.56 -1.97 6.73
CA PRO A 40 3.56 -1.09 6.17
C PRO A 40 4.71 -0.88 7.15
N LYS A 41 5.96 -1.00 6.67
CA LYS A 41 7.14 -0.72 7.49
C LYS A 41 7.11 0.74 7.91
N LYS A 42 7.53 1.00 9.16
CA LYS A 42 7.75 2.37 9.65
C LYS A 42 9.24 2.66 9.62
N VAL A 43 9.62 3.81 9.10
CA VAL A 43 10.98 4.32 9.05
C VAL A 43 11.00 5.69 9.71
N ILE A 44 12.02 5.95 10.52
CA ILE A 44 12.24 7.28 11.07
C ILE A 44 12.85 8.11 9.95
N ASP A 45 12.12 9.13 9.52
CA ASP A 45 12.65 10.08 8.55
C ASP A 45 13.81 10.85 9.18
N ARG A 46 14.98 10.83 8.52
CA ARG A 46 16.21 11.43 9.06
C ARG A 46 16.13 12.95 9.14
N GLN A 47 15.25 13.57 8.35
CA GLN A 47 15.17 15.02 8.21
C GLN A 47 14.23 15.63 9.23
N SER A 48 13.07 15.02 9.45
CA SER A 48 12.06 15.46 10.42
C SER A 48 12.21 14.79 11.80
N GLY A 49 12.87 13.63 11.87
CA GLY A 49 12.95 12.81 13.09
C GLY A 49 11.65 12.13 13.47
N LEU A 50 10.63 12.15 12.60
CA LEU A 50 9.32 11.56 12.84
C LEU A 50 9.23 10.13 12.31
N GLU A 51 8.43 9.30 12.97
CA GLU A 51 8.09 7.96 12.49
C GLU A 51 7.10 8.07 11.32
N ALA A 52 7.58 7.80 10.11
CA ALA A 52 6.79 7.79 8.89
C ALA A 52 6.70 6.37 8.29
N PHE A 53 5.80 6.18 7.34
CA PHE A 53 5.69 4.92 6.62
C PHE A 53 6.74 4.83 5.51
N PHE A 54 7.32 3.64 5.35
CA PHE A 54 8.30 3.36 4.32
C PHE A 54 7.63 3.31 2.95
N CYS A 55 7.81 4.40 2.20
CA CYS A 55 7.14 4.66 0.94
C CYS A 55 8.19 5.05 -0.12
N PRO A 56 8.82 4.09 -0.82
CA PRO A 56 9.95 4.39 -1.71
C PRO A 56 9.57 5.25 -2.92
N THR A 57 8.33 5.16 -3.38
CA THR A 57 7.77 5.93 -4.50
C THR A 57 6.84 7.06 -4.06
N GLY A 58 6.65 7.26 -2.75
CA GLY A 58 5.73 8.25 -2.19
C GLY A 58 4.54 7.63 -1.46
N ARG A 59 3.81 8.47 -0.73
CA ARG A 59 2.69 8.07 0.13
C ARG A 59 1.54 7.48 -0.71
N TYR A 60 1.12 6.27 -0.37
CA TYR A 60 0.05 5.55 -1.06
C TYR A 60 -1.27 5.53 -0.26
N LEU A 61 -2.35 5.11 -0.91
CA LEU A 61 -3.70 5.08 -0.37
C LEU A 61 -3.80 4.33 0.98
N HIS A 62 -4.61 4.87 1.91
CA HIS A 62 -4.83 4.42 3.30
C HIS A 62 -3.64 4.60 4.26
N ILE A 63 -2.52 5.17 3.83
CA ILE A 63 -1.44 5.58 4.72
C ILE A 63 -1.79 6.95 5.31
N PRO A 64 -1.81 7.11 6.66
CA PRO A 64 -2.05 8.40 7.26
C PRO A 64 -0.86 9.34 7.03
N PRO A 65 -1.10 10.67 7.00
CA PRO A 65 -0.02 11.62 6.91
C PRO A 65 0.80 11.61 8.20
N GLU A 66 2.08 11.91 8.06
CA GLU A 66 3.02 12.15 9.16
C GLU A 66 2.64 13.36 10.04
N ASN A 67 1.91 14.33 9.48
CA ASN A 67 1.42 15.50 10.19
C ASN A 67 -0.11 15.47 10.31
N PRO A 68 -0.69 15.93 11.44
CA PRO A 68 -2.13 16.08 11.58
C PRO A 68 -2.63 17.18 10.64
N ASN A 69 -2.91 16.82 9.39
CA ASN A 69 -3.49 17.73 8.42
C ASN A 69 -5.01 17.61 8.44
N SER A 70 -5.72 18.73 8.30
CA SER A 70 -7.20 18.75 8.33
C SER A 70 -7.84 17.91 7.22
N ASP A 71 -7.11 17.63 6.14
CA ASP A 71 -7.59 16.82 5.01
C ASP A 71 -7.43 15.30 5.23
N THR A 72 -6.77 14.88 6.32
CA THR A 72 -6.55 13.45 6.65
C THR A 72 -7.85 12.64 6.67
N ALA A 73 -8.95 13.25 7.14
CA ALA A 73 -10.25 12.59 7.20
C ALA A 73 -10.89 12.33 5.82
N LYS A 74 -10.48 13.09 4.78
CA LYS A 74 -10.92 12.92 3.39
C LYS A 74 -9.99 12.01 2.61
N GLU A 75 -8.67 12.17 2.78
CA GLU A 75 -7.64 11.35 2.12
C GLU A 75 -7.59 9.91 2.64
N CYS A 76 -7.74 9.77 3.96
CA CYS A 76 -7.80 8.51 4.67
C CYS A 76 -9.25 8.28 5.07
N ALA A 77 -10.18 8.43 4.10
CA ALA A 77 -11.63 8.24 4.22
C ALA A 77 -11.96 7.04 5.14
N PRO A 78 -13.16 6.91 5.73
CA PRO A 78 -13.43 5.91 6.77
C PRO A 78 -13.38 4.47 6.24
N PHE A 79 -12.17 3.98 6.00
CA PHE A 79 -11.84 2.61 5.67
C PHE A 79 -11.56 1.96 7.01
N GLU A 80 -12.54 1.21 7.52
CA GLU A 80 -12.36 0.44 8.77
C GLU A 80 -11.17 -0.52 8.66
N ILE A 81 -10.87 -0.97 7.43
CA ILE A 81 -9.80 -1.92 7.13
C ILE A 81 -8.98 -1.41 5.95
N PRO A 82 -7.65 -1.25 6.09
CA PRO A 82 -6.82 -0.85 4.98
C PRO A 82 -6.73 -1.96 3.92
N TRP A 83 -6.46 -1.61 2.65
CA TRP A 83 -6.53 -2.55 1.53
C TRP A 83 -5.55 -3.72 1.65
N TRP A 84 -4.41 -3.51 2.32
CA TRP A 84 -3.43 -4.58 2.60
C TRP A 84 -3.88 -5.57 3.68
N ARG A 85 -4.84 -5.19 4.54
CA ARG A 85 -5.48 -6.10 5.51
C ARG A 85 -6.73 -6.77 4.94
N ASP A 86 -7.36 -6.16 3.94
CA ASP A 86 -8.56 -6.69 3.32
C ASP A 86 -8.21 -7.77 2.27
N THR A 87 -7.76 -8.93 2.77
CA THR A 87 -7.42 -10.08 1.95
C THR A 87 -8.64 -10.69 1.28
N ASP A 88 -9.82 -10.65 1.91
CA ASP A 88 -11.03 -11.26 1.35
C ASP A 88 -11.56 -10.49 0.13
N LYS A 89 -11.41 -9.17 0.11
CA LYS A 89 -11.90 -8.34 -1.00
C LYS A 89 -10.90 -8.17 -2.14
N TYR A 90 -9.60 -8.05 -1.82
CA TYR A 90 -8.58 -7.71 -2.81
C TYR A 90 -7.58 -8.85 -3.10
N MET A 91 -7.50 -9.93 -2.31
CA MET A 91 -6.57 -11.02 -2.61
C MET A 91 -7.12 -11.92 -3.72
N ILE A 92 -6.49 -11.87 -4.90
CA ILE A 92 -6.88 -12.71 -6.05
C ILE A 92 -6.09 -14.03 -6.13
N GLY A 93 -5.02 -14.19 -5.35
CA GLY A 93 -4.28 -15.45 -5.34
C GLY A 93 -2.93 -15.41 -4.62
N ARG A 94 -2.14 -16.48 -4.80
CA ARG A 94 -0.82 -16.63 -4.17
C ARG A 94 0.29 -16.57 -5.22
N LEU A 95 1.23 -15.65 -5.03
CA LEU A 95 2.43 -15.55 -5.86
C LEU A 95 3.30 -16.79 -5.61
N THR A 96 3.63 -17.53 -6.68
CA THR A 96 4.53 -18.69 -6.60
C THR A 96 5.98 -18.22 -6.49
N LYS A 97 6.69 -18.68 -5.45
CA LYS A 97 8.11 -18.33 -5.20
C LYS A 97 9.08 -18.93 -6.23
N LYS A 98 8.70 -20.00 -6.92
CA LYS A 98 9.60 -20.73 -7.84
C LYS A 98 8.82 -21.21 -9.06
N ILE A 99 9.02 -20.53 -10.18
CA ILE A 99 8.40 -20.89 -11.45
C ILE A 99 9.29 -21.96 -12.10
N ARG A 100 8.74 -23.14 -12.40
CA ARG A 100 9.45 -24.17 -13.16
C ARG A 100 9.07 -24.01 -14.63
N LYS A 101 10.04 -23.77 -15.52
CA LYS A 101 9.81 -23.90 -16.96
C LYS A 101 9.58 -25.38 -17.29
N ILE A 102 8.44 -25.67 -17.91
CA ILE A 102 8.19 -26.94 -18.61
C ILE A 102 8.75 -26.77 -20.02
N GLN A 103 9.71 -27.62 -20.37
CA GLN A 103 10.25 -27.77 -21.74
C GLN A 103 9.66 -29.03 -22.37
#